data_AF-A0A947DB15-F1
#
_entry.id   AF-A0A947DB15-F1
#
_cell.length_a   1.000
_cell.length_b   1.000
_cell.length_c   1.000
_cell.angle_alpha   90.00
_cell.angle_beta   90.00
_cell.angle_gamma   90.00
#
_symmetry.space_group_name_H-M   'P 1'
#
loop_
_entity.id
_entity.type
_entity.pdbx_description
1 polymer ?
#
loop_
_entity_poly.entity_id
_entity_poly.type
_entity_poly.pdbx_seq_one_letter_code
_entity_poly.pdbx_strand_id
1 'polypeptide(L)'
;MQRELPEDSLIPRPGHPVSSEINRYSVRAEKAGEMIKNFGKIRQQYDLDFDDVAILLACGRINFGSRKYQFSYVQAANVSSIADYIAMPRETVRRRLQILDTKRLMARVAHGYIVSDLAAWSCLTGNS
;
A
#
# COMPACT_ATOMS: atom_id res chain seq x y z
N MET A 1 -9.34 -25.81 40.11
CA MET A 1 -10.12 -24.55 40.01
C MET A 1 -9.77 -23.91 38.66
N GLN A 2 -10.55 -24.21 37.63
CA GLN A 2 -10.36 -23.71 36.27
C GLN A 2 -10.80 -22.24 36.22
N ARG A 3 -9.93 -21.33 35.76
CA ARG A 3 -10.30 -19.95 35.41
C ARG A 3 -10.66 -19.95 33.93
N GLU A 4 -11.95 -19.86 33.64
CA GLU A 4 -12.45 -19.58 32.29
C GLU A 4 -12.15 -18.12 31.94
N LEU A 5 -11.58 -17.89 30.76
CA LEU A 5 -11.40 -16.58 30.16
C LEU A 5 -12.79 -16.02 29.80
N PRO A 6 -13.06 -14.71 29.99
CA PRO A 6 -14.29 -14.14 29.45
C PRO A 6 -14.14 -14.08 27.94
N GLU A 7 -14.98 -14.86 27.25
CA GLU A 7 -15.32 -14.61 25.86
C GLU A 7 -15.92 -13.19 25.80
N ASP A 8 -15.10 -12.22 25.40
CA ASP A 8 -15.57 -10.96 24.80
C ASP A 8 -16.21 -11.30 23.46
N SER A 9 -17.34 -11.99 23.58
CA SER A 9 -18.57 -11.88 22.81
C SER A 9 -18.49 -10.84 21.70
N LEU A 10 -18.31 -11.37 20.49
CA LEU A 10 -18.70 -10.81 19.20
C LEU A 10 -20.21 -10.53 19.09
N ILE A 11 -20.91 -10.26 20.20
CA ILE A 11 -22.34 -10.00 20.23
C ILE A 11 -22.53 -8.49 20.03
N PRO A 12 -23.09 -8.04 18.89
CA PRO A 12 -23.40 -6.64 18.68
C PRO A 12 -24.42 -6.17 19.72
N ARG A 13 -24.15 -5.02 20.34
CA ARG A 13 -25.07 -4.39 21.31
C ARG A 13 -26.40 -4.02 20.63
N PRO A 14 -27.55 -4.27 21.27
CA PRO A 14 -28.85 -3.99 20.68
C PRO A 14 -29.06 -2.47 20.58
N GLY A 15 -29.28 -1.97 19.36
CA GLY A 15 -29.58 -0.55 19.11
C GLY A 15 -28.90 0.05 17.87
N HIS A 16 -27.90 -0.60 17.29
CA HIS A 16 -27.33 -0.22 15.99
C HIS A 16 -27.86 -1.13 14.88
N PRO A 17 -28.29 -0.61 13.72
CA PRO A 17 -28.76 -1.46 12.63
C PRO A 17 -27.60 -2.31 12.12
N VAL A 18 -27.63 -3.60 12.47
CA VAL A 18 -26.68 -4.66 12.08
C VAL A 18 -26.44 -4.67 10.56
N SER A 19 -27.47 -4.32 9.78
CA SER A 19 -27.39 -4.17 8.32
C SER A 19 -26.40 -3.09 7.85
N SER A 20 -26.24 -1.99 8.60
CA SER A 20 -25.33 -0.90 8.25
C SER A 20 -23.87 -1.26 8.50
N GLU A 21 -23.59 -2.03 9.55
CA GLU A 21 -22.24 -2.48 9.87
C GLU A 21 -21.79 -3.61 8.97
N ILE A 22 -22.65 -4.60 8.72
CA ILE A 22 -22.39 -5.67 7.74
C ILE A 22 -22.10 -5.05 6.37
N ASN A 23 -22.90 -4.08 5.92
CA ASN A 23 -22.65 -3.40 4.66
C ASN A 23 -21.29 -2.67 4.63
N ARG A 24 -20.90 -2.01 5.74
CA ARG A 24 -19.57 -1.37 5.87
C ARG A 24 -18.43 -2.38 5.76
N TYR A 25 -18.55 -3.54 6.39
CA TYR A 25 -17.53 -4.58 6.33
C TYR A 25 -17.48 -5.26 4.97
N SER A 26 -18.62 -5.50 4.32
CA SER A 26 -18.69 -6.02 2.95
C SER A 26 -17.97 -5.11 1.95
N VAL A 27 -18.23 -3.79 1.97
CA VAL A 27 -17.54 -2.84 1.09
C VAL A 27 -16.03 -2.81 1.35
N ARG A 28 -15.59 -2.96 2.61
CA ARG A 28 -14.16 -3.04 2.93
C ARG A 28 -13.54 -4.35 2.43
N ALA A 29 -14.25 -5.46 2.55
CA ALA A 29 -13.81 -6.77 2.06
C ALA A 29 -13.71 -6.80 0.54
N GLU A 30 -14.66 -6.19 -0.18
CA GLU A 30 -14.61 -6.03 -1.64
C GLU A 30 -13.36 -5.24 -2.06
N LYS A 31 -13.12 -4.08 -1.46
CA LYS A 31 -11.93 -3.27 -1.72
C LYS A 31 -10.63 -4.01 -1.42
N ALA A 32 -10.57 -4.75 -0.32
CA ALA A 32 -9.41 -5.58 -0.01
C ALA A 32 -9.20 -6.68 -1.07
N GLY A 33 -10.28 -7.33 -1.51
CA GLY A 33 -10.25 -8.33 -2.57
C GLY A 33 -9.77 -7.76 -3.92
N GLU A 34 -10.21 -6.57 -4.29
CA GLU A 34 -9.74 -5.85 -5.48
C GLU A 34 -8.25 -5.50 -5.37
N MET A 35 -7.82 -4.99 -4.23
CA MET A 35 -6.41 -4.67 -3.98
C MET A 35 -5.53 -5.93 -4.11
N ILE A 36 -5.95 -7.07 -3.54
CA ILE A 36 -5.23 -8.35 -3.67
C ILE A 36 -5.14 -8.81 -5.13
N LYS A 37 -6.25 -8.71 -5.88
CA LYS A 37 -6.26 -9.05 -7.31
C LYS A 37 -5.30 -8.17 -8.12
N ASN A 38 -5.33 -6.86 -7.89
CA ASN A 38 -4.48 -5.91 -8.61
C ASN A 38 -3.00 -6.09 -8.25
N PHE A 39 -2.72 -6.40 -6.98
CA PHE A 39 -1.39 -6.78 -6.52
C PHE A 39 -0.87 -7.99 -7.30
N GLY A 40 -1.68 -9.04 -7.44
CA GLY A 40 -1.34 -10.23 -8.21
C GLY A 40 -1.06 -9.94 -9.70
N LYS A 41 -1.88 -9.06 -10.32
CA LYS A 41 -1.70 -8.66 -11.73
C LYS A 41 -0.38 -7.93 -11.97
N ILE A 42 -0.10 -6.88 -11.19
CA ILE A 42 1.14 -6.10 -11.32
C ILE A 42 2.36 -6.97 -11.06
N ARG A 43 2.25 -7.87 -10.07
CA ARG A 43 3.31 -8.83 -9.76
C ARG A 43 3.65 -9.71 -10.96
N GLN A 44 2.64 -10.26 -11.63
CA GLN A 44 2.84 -11.11 -12.81
C GLN A 44 3.31 -10.30 -14.04
N GLN A 45 2.72 -9.14 -14.28
CA GLN A 45 2.99 -8.30 -15.44
C GLN A 45 4.44 -7.80 -15.47
N TYR A 46 4.98 -7.42 -14.31
CA TYR A 46 6.32 -6.83 -14.20
C TYR A 46 7.34 -7.79 -13.56
N ASP A 47 6.97 -9.04 -13.31
CA ASP A 47 7.81 -10.05 -12.64
C ASP A 47 8.43 -9.52 -11.34
N LEU A 48 7.57 -9.20 -10.37
CA LEU A 48 7.94 -8.58 -9.11
C LEU A 48 7.77 -9.55 -7.93
N ASP A 49 8.49 -9.30 -6.86
CA ASP A 49 8.18 -9.90 -5.56
C ASP A 49 7.12 -9.08 -4.81
N PHE A 50 6.58 -9.67 -3.74
CA PHE A 50 5.69 -8.96 -2.82
C PHE A 50 6.33 -7.68 -2.26
N ASP A 51 7.59 -7.78 -1.86
CA ASP A 51 8.35 -6.65 -1.33
C ASP A 51 8.51 -5.50 -2.35
N ASP A 52 8.69 -5.83 -3.64
CA ASP A 52 8.87 -4.83 -4.69
C ASP A 52 7.57 -4.04 -4.90
N VAL A 53 6.43 -4.73 -4.89
CA VAL A 53 5.11 -4.08 -4.98
C VAL A 53 4.83 -3.26 -3.71
N ALA A 54 5.24 -3.73 -2.52
CA ALA A 54 5.13 -2.95 -1.29
C ALA A 54 5.95 -1.66 -1.33
N ILE A 55 7.19 -1.73 -1.85
CA ILE A 55 8.04 -0.55 -2.08
C ILE A 55 7.40 0.39 -3.10
N LEU A 56 6.83 -0.13 -4.19
CA LEU A 56 6.11 0.65 -5.20
C LEU A 56 4.91 1.40 -4.62
N LEU A 57 4.11 0.72 -3.81
CA LEU A 57 2.96 1.31 -3.14
C LEU A 57 3.39 2.43 -2.17
N ALA A 58 4.39 2.16 -1.33
CA ALA A 58 4.90 3.09 -0.33
C ALA A 58 5.50 4.35 -0.97
N CYS A 59 6.31 4.17 -2.02
CA CYS A 59 6.92 5.28 -2.76
C CYS A 59 5.85 6.22 -3.32
N GLY A 60 4.85 5.69 -4.04
CA GLY A 60 3.78 6.53 -4.59
C GLY A 60 2.92 7.18 -3.50
N ARG A 61 2.63 6.47 -2.39
CA ARG A 61 1.91 7.06 -1.25
C ARG A 61 2.67 8.23 -0.63
N ILE A 62 4.00 8.20 -0.60
CA ILE A 62 4.84 9.32 -0.15
C ILE A 62 4.85 10.43 -1.22
N ASN A 63 5.04 10.07 -2.49
CA ASN A 63 5.07 11.01 -3.62
C ASN A 63 3.82 11.89 -3.73
N PHE A 64 2.64 11.29 -3.55
CA PHE A 64 1.33 11.95 -3.69
C PHE A 64 0.65 12.27 -2.35
N GLY A 65 1.29 11.90 -1.24
CA GLY A 65 0.69 11.90 0.09
C GLY A 65 0.68 13.24 0.82
N SER A 66 1.45 14.21 0.35
CA SER A 66 1.63 15.48 1.03
C SER A 66 0.46 16.42 0.72
N ARG A 67 -0.62 16.33 1.53
CA ARG A 67 -1.74 17.31 1.53
C ARG A 67 -1.30 18.76 1.80
N LYS A 68 -0.05 18.98 2.21
CA LYS A 68 0.51 20.31 2.51
C LYS A 68 0.76 21.16 1.27
N TYR A 69 0.84 20.57 0.07
CA TYR A 69 1.06 21.33 -1.16
C TYR A 69 -0.13 21.13 -2.10
N GLN A 70 -0.97 22.16 -2.20
CA GLN A 70 -2.15 22.22 -3.08
C GLN A 70 -1.78 22.29 -4.58
N PHE A 71 -0.49 22.40 -4.90
CA PHE A 71 0.00 22.56 -6.27
C PHE A 71 1.11 21.54 -6.56
N SER A 72 0.81 20.62 -7.50
CA SER A 72 1.67 19.92 -8.48
C SER A 72 3.09 19.41 -8.13
N TYR A 73 3.55 19.45 -6.88
CA TYR A 73 4.90 18.96 -6.54
C TYR A 73 4.86 17.51 -6.04
N VAL A 74 5.28 16.61 -6.92
CA VAL A 74 5.61 15.22 -6.56
C VAL A 74 6.79 15.24 -5.59
N GLN A 75 6.57 14.78 -4.36
CA GLN A 75 7.63 14.74 -3.35
C GLN A 75 8.49 13.49 -3.53
N ALA A 76 9.75 13.64 -3.94
CA ALA A 76 10.65 12.49 -4.03
C ALA A 76 10.76 11.74 -2.69
N ALA A 77 10.58 10.42 -2.73
CA ALA A 77 10.67 9.55 -1.57
C ALA A 77 12.11 9.10 -1.38
N ASN A 78 12.70 9.42 -0.23
CA ASN A 78 14.04 8.93 0.10
C ASN A 78 13.97 7.49 0.64
N VAL A 79 15.09 6.76 0.56
CA VAL A 79 15.20 5.35 0.97
C VAL A 79 14.78 5.14 2.42
N SER A 80 15.17 6.04 3.33
CA SER A 80 14.84 5.95 4.76
C SER A 80 13.33 6.04 4.97
N SER A 81 12.65 7.00 4.35
CA SER A 81 11.20 7.16 4.49
C SER A 81 10.43 5.95 3.95
N ILE A 82 10.89 5.35 2.84
CA ILE A 82 10.29 4.12 2.31
C ILE A 82 10.52 2.96 3.29
N ALA A 83 11.75 2.77 3.74
CA ALA A 83 12.14 1.70 4.67
C ALA A 83 11.36 1.77 5.99
N ASP A 84 11.25 2.96 6.56
CA ASP A 84 10.51 3.20 7.80
C ASP A 84 9.00 2.94 7.60
N TYR A 85 8.45 3.29 6.42
CA TYR A 85 7.03 3.12 6.11
C TYR A 85 6.61 1.64 5.99
N ILE A 86 7.44 0.80 5.38
CA ILE A 86 7.16 -0.63 5.19
C ILE A 86 7.86 -1.54 6.20
N ALA A 87 8.52 -0.95 7.22
CA ALA A 87 9.31 -1.66 8.22
C ALA A 87 10.33 -2.66 7.63
N MET A 88 11.08 -2.22 6.61
CA MET A 88 12.07 -3.04 5.90
C MET A 88 13.49 -2.47 6.07
N PRO A 89 14.54 -3.29 6.12
CA PRO A 89 15.91 -2.80 6.17
C PRO A 89 16.24 -1.88 4.97
N ARG A 90 16.87 -0.73 5.25
CA ARG A 90 17.23 0.28 4.24
C ARG A 90 18.06 -0.28 3.08
N GLU A 91 18.95 -1.21 3.39
CA GLU A 91 19.79 -1.88 2.40
C GLU A 91 18.97 -2.73 1.42
N THR A 92 18.00 -3.48 1.94
CA THR A 92 17.05 -4.26 1.13
C THR A 92 16.22 -3.34 0.24
N VAL A 93 15.70 -2.25 0.80
CA VAL A 93 14.94 -1.25 0.04
C VAL A 93 15.81 -0.65 -1.07
N ARG A 94 17.05 -0.26 -0.77
CA ARG A 94 17.97 0.30 -1.76
C ARG A 94 18.22 -0.66 -2.92
N ARG A 95 18.48 -1.93 -2.63
CA ARG A 95 18.69 -2.96 -3.67
C ARG A 95 17.44 -3.16 -4.52
N ARG A 96 16.26 -3.27 -3.90
CA ARG A 96 14.99 -3.45 -4.62
C ARG A 96 14.59 -2.21 -5.45
N LEU A 97 14.87 -0.99 -4.95
CA LEU A 97 14.67 0.24 -5.71
C LEU A 97 15.52 0.29 -7.00
N GLN A 98 16.74 -0.23 -6.98
CA GLN A 98 17.56 -0.35 -8.19
C GLN A 98 16.92 -1.30 -9.21
N ILE A 99 16.33 -2.40 -8.76
CA ILE A 99 15.61 -3.34 -9.63
C ILE A 99 14.33 -2.69 -10.21
N LEU A 100 13.61 -1.92 -9.40
CA LEU A 100 12.41 -1.20 -9.84
C LEU A 100 12.72 -0.08 -10.84
N ASP A 101 13.88 0.57 -10.68
CA ASP A 101 14.41 1.57 -11.62
C ASP A 101 14.78 0.93 -12.97
N THR A 102 15.45 -0.24 -12.98
CA THR A 102 15.75 -0.96 -14.23
C THR A 102 14.47 -1.45 -14.95
N LYS A 103 13.43 -1.79 -14.19
CA LYS A 103 12.09 -2.13 -14.71
C LYS A 103 11.26 -0.90 -15.11
N ARG A 104 11.79 0.32 -15.00
CA ARG A 104 11.12 1.60 -15.32
C ARG A 104 9.84 1.90 -14.53
N LEU A 105 9.64 1.21 -13.41
CA LEU A 105 8.51 1.47 -12.51
C LEU A 105 8.78 2.67 -11.60
N MET A 106 10.06 2.93 -11.34
CA MET A 106 10.54 4.09 -10.58
C MET A 106 11.64 4.81 -11.36
N ALA A 107 11.91 6.04 -10.96
CA ALA A 107 13.06 6.80 -11.40
C ALA A 107 13.78 7.37 -10.19
N ARG A 108 15.10 7.24 -10.21
CA ARG A 108 15.97 7.97 -9.29
C ARG A 108 16.06 9.43 -9.70
N VAL A 109 15.81 10.33 -8.76
CA VAL A 109 15.97 11.78 -8.88
C VAL A 109 16.96 12.31 -7.84
N ALA A 110 17.37 13.57 -7.96
CA ALA A 110 18.42 14.18 -7.12
C ALA A 110 18.23 13.97 -5.61
N HIS A 111 16.99 13.88 -5.13
CA HIS A 111 16.67 13.77 -3.70
C HIS A 111 15.89 12.50 -3.31
N GLY A 112 15.83 11.48 -4.18
CA GLY A 112 15.14 10.24 -3.85
C GLY A 112 14.61 9.50 -5.08
N TYR A 113 13.43 8.91 -4.93
CA TYR A 113 12.75 8.13 -5.94
C TYR A 113 11.34 8.67 -6.17
N ILE A 114 10.92 8.60 -7.42
CA ILE A 114 9.54 8.86 -7.83
C ILE A 114 9.00 7.65 -8.57
N VAL A 115 7.69 7.45 -8.49
CA VAL A 115 7.00 6.52 -9.38
C VAL A 115 7.04 7.07 -10.81
N SER A 116 7.58 6.29 -11.74
CA SER A 116 7.66 6.65 -13.16
C SER A 116 6.44 6.18 -13.94
N ASP A 117 5.98 4.96 -13.64
CA ASP A 117 4.78 4.38 -14.26
C ASP A 117 3.57 4.58 -13.34
N LEU A 118 2.89 5.72 -13.54
CA LEU A 118 1.69 6.06 -12.76
C LEU A 118 0.52 5.14 -13.07
N ALA A 119 0.46 4.53 -14.27
CA ALA A 119 -0.60 3.60 -14.63
C ALA A 119 -0.44 2.27 -13.87
N ALA A 120 0.80 1.77 -13.78
CA ALA A 120 1.11 0.61 -12.95
C ALA A 120 0.77 0.86 -11.48
N TRP A 121 1.10 2.05 -10.96
CA TRP A 121 0.81 2.40 -9.58
C TRP A 121 -0.69 2.64 -9.33
N SER A 122 -1.41 3.31 -10.23
CA SER A 122 -2.85 3.54 -10.08
C SER A 122 -3.63 2.23 -10.08
N CYS A 123 -3.21 1.25 -10.89
CA CYS A 123 -3.77 -0.09 -10.91
C CYS A 123 -3.73 -0.76 -9.52
N LEU A 124 -2.65 -0.59 -8.76
CA LEU A 124 -2.54 -1.12 -7.38
C LEU A 124 -3.59 -0.54 -6.43
N THR A 125 -4.01 0.71 -6.67
CA THR A 125 -4.92 1.45 -5.78
C THR A 125 -6.40 1.32 -6.16
N GLY A 126 -6.71 0.67 -7.28
CA GLY A 126 -8.10 0.38 -7.70
C GLY A 126 -8.84 1.54 -8.36
N ASN A 127 -8.20 2.69 -8.59
CA ASN A 127 -8.80 3.78 -9.37
C ASN A 127 -8.50 3.55 -10.86
N SER A 128 -9.51 3.07 -11.58
CA SER A 128 -9.57 3.08 -13.06
C SER A 128 -10.43 4.25 -13.51
#